data_AF-A0A674IPM4-F1
#
_entry.id   AF-A0A674IPM4-F1
#
_cell.length_a   1.000
_cell.length_b   1.000
_cell.length_c   1.000
_cell.angle_alpha   90.00
_cell.angle_beta   90.00
_cell.angle_gamma   90.00
#
_symmetry.space_group_name_H-M   'P 1'
#
loop_
_entity.id
_entity.type
_entity.pdbx_description
1 polymer ?
#
loop_
_entity_poly.entity_id
_entity_poly.type
_entity_poly.pdbx_seq_one_letter_code
_entity_poly.pdbx_strand_id
1 'polypeptide(L)'
;HITGTKPRTSWPRKALLILGFLFALAAIALVAMAVSQNKPLPKNIKYGIVLDAGSSHTNLYVYEWPAEKENDTGVVHQVEVCKVEGLGISGYSHDTEKAGLSLQHCMKRAQEVVPEQHHRETPVYLGATAGMRLLSLQNRSIADRVLSAVEKTLRSSPFNFQGARVISGQEEGAYGWITINYLLGNFKQPGWLNFLPHLRSSRGTSGALDLGGASTQITFVPDQEPIESQENSLHFRLYGKNYNVYTHSFLCYGKDQALRLKLASDLQSTQNGSLLDPCFHPGYLRIMNISDLYTNPCIANGEQQLPFTQLHLQGNGDYQRCRMTIQKIFNTSSCPYSSCSFNGIFLPPLQGEFGVSLDARRRALTQSRHRGSA
;
A
#
# COMPACT_ATOMS: atom_id res chain seq x y z
N HIS A 1 81.40 8.68 -69.72
CA HIS A 1 80.05 8.10 -69.83
C HIS A 1 79.66 7.49 -68.48
N ILE A 2 78.53 7.94 -67.94
CA ILE A 2 77.65 7.31 -66.93
C ILE A 2 78.23 7.06 -65.52
N THR A 3 78.02 8.03 -64.62
CA THR A 3 77.91 7.79 -63.17
C THR A 3 76.44 7.62 -62.81
N GLY A 4 76.03 6.37 -62.54
CA GLY A 4 74.70 6.03 -62.07
C GLY A 4 74.55 6.26 -60.57
N THR A 5 73.65 7.16 -60.18
CA THR A 5 73.21 7.40 -58.80
C THR A 5 72.32 6.27 -58.31
N LYS A 6 72.72 5.59 -57.23
CA LYS A 6 71.87 4.64 -56.46
C LYS A 6 70.81 5.41 -55.66
N PRO A 7 69.53 4.98 -55.63
CA PRO A 7 68.48 5.67 -54.89
C PRO A 7 68.62 5.40 -53.39
N ARG A 8 68.64 6.48 -52.60
CA ARG A 8 68.68 6.45 -51.13
C ARG A 8 67.31 6.02 -50.61
N THR A 9 67.30 4.96 -49.82
CA THR A 9 66.15 4.18 -49.36
C THR A 9 65.09 5.00 -48.61
N SER A 10 63.81 4.81 -48.98
CA SER A 10 62.62 5.45 -48.37
C SER A 10 62.23 4.83 -47.02
N TRP A 11 63.21 4.53 -46.17
CA TRP A 11 63.01 3.86 -44.89
C TRP A 11 62.35 4.72 -43.79
N PRO A 12 62.61 6.04 -43.65
CA PRO A 12 62.09 6.80 -42.52
C PRO A 12 60.58 7.09 -42.61
N ARG A 13 60.01 7.23 -43.82
CA ARG A 13 58.56 7.47 -44.01
C ARG A 13 57.71 6.24 -43.69
N LYS A 14 58.17 5.05 -44.07
CA LYS A 14 57.44 3.79 -43.77
C LYS A 14 57.48 3.49 -42.27
N ALA A 15 58.60 3.74 -41.61
CA ALA A 15 58.72 3.61 -40.16
C ALA A 15 57.80 4.58 -39.40
N LEU A 16 57.68 5.84 -39.84
CA LEU A 16 56.77 6.82 -39.23
C LEU A 16 55.29 6.41 -39.38
N LEU A 17 54.90 5.89 -40.54
CA LEU A 17 53.53 5.42 -40.78
C LEU A 17 53.19 4.21 -39.91
N ILE A 18 54.13 3.28 -39.75
CA ILE A 18 53.97 2.11 -38.87
C ILE A 18 53.85 2.57 -37.41
N LEU A 19 54.70 3.50 -36.97
CA LEU A 19 54.65 4.03 -35.60
C LEU A 19 53.34 4.77 -35.32
N GLY A 20 52.86 5.58 -36.26
CA GLY A 20 51.57 6.27 -36.16
C GLY A 20 50.39 5.32 -36.11
N PHE A 21 50.42 4.25 -36.92
CA PHE A 21 49.40 3.20 -36.90
C PHE A 21 49.38 2.43 -35.56
N LEU A 22 50.56 2.08 -35.03
CA LEU A 22 50.68 1.43 -33.72
C LEU A 22 50.18 2.33 -32.59
N PHE A 23 50.46 3.65 -32.65
CA PHE A 23 49.97 4.61 -31.66
C PHE A 23 48.44 4.75 -31.72
N ALA A 24 47.87 4.78 -32.94
CA ALA A 24 46.41 4.81 -33.12
C ALA A 24 45.74 3.54 -32.59
N LEU A 25 46.31 2.36 -32.83
CA LEU A 25 45.82 1.10 -32.28
C LEU A 25 45.90 1.06 -30.75
N ALA A 26 46.99 1.54 -30.16
CA ALA A 26 47.14 1.64 -28.71
C ALA A 26 46.11 2.60 -28.09
N ALA A 27 45.86 3.75 -28.73
CA ALA A 27 44.83 4.70 -28.31
C ALA A 27 43.41 4.10 -28.40
N ILE A 28 43.10 3.40 -29.51
CA ILE A 28 41.82 2.70 -29.67
C ILE A 28 41.65 1.61 -28.61
N ALA A 29 42.70 0.83 -28.33
CA ALA A 29 42.69 -0.18 -27.28
C ALA A 29 42.48 0.42 -25.89
N LEU A 30 43.14 1.55 -25.58
CA LEU A 30 42.93 2.28 -24.32
C LEU A 30 41.51 2.83 -24.19
N VAL A 31 40.95 3.42 -25.25
CA VAL A 31 39.56 3.88 -25.26
C VAL A 31 38.60 2.71 -25.13
N ALA A 32 38.83 1.60 -25.83
CA ALA A 32 38.01 0.40 -25.73
C ALA A 32 38.06 -0.22 -24.33
N MET A 33 39.25 -0.27 -23.71
CA MET A 33 39.40 -0.71 -22.31
C MET A 33 38.71 0.24 -21.34
N ALA A 34 38.86 1.56 -21.50
CA ALA A 34 38.17 2.54 -20.67
C ALA A 34 36.65 2.43 -20.79
N VAL A 35 36.12 2.24 -22.01
CA VAL A 35 34.69 2.03 -22.27
C VAL A 35 34.21 0.69 -21.71
N SER A 36 35.02 -0.37 -21.79
CA SER A 36 34.70 -1.69 -21.24
C SER A 36 34.72 -1.70 -19.71
N GLN A 37 35.67 -1.00 -19.08
CA GLN A 37 35.76 -0.85 -17.63
C GLN A 37 34.73 0.14 -17.07
N ASN A 38 34.26 1.12 -17.87
CA ASN A 38 33.16 2.01 -17.52
C ASN A 38 31.77 1.47 -17.90
N LYS A 39 31.63 0.21 -18.35
CA LYS A 39 30.31 -0.39 -18.41
C LYS A 39 29.79 -0.46 -16.97
N PRO A 40 28.63 0.13 -16.65
CA PRO A 40 28.04 -0.06 -15.35
C PRO A 40 27.89 -1.57 -15.13
N LEU A 41 28.43 -2.08 -14.02
CA LEU A 41 28.16 -3.44 -13.57
C LEU A 41 26.65 -3.68 -13.70
N PRO A 42 26.19 -4.85 -14.20
CA PRO A 42 24.78 -5.17 -14.18
C PRO A 42 24.33 -4.98 -12.74
N LYS A 43 23.46 -3.99 -12.50
CA LYS A 43 22.95 -3.74 -11.15
C LYS A 43 22.31 -5.06 -10.71
N ASN A 44 22.77 -5.62 -9.60
CA ASN A 44 22.18 -6.82 -9.03
C ASN A 44 20.81 -6.42 -8.48
N ILE A 45 19.77 -6.45 -9.34
CA ILE A 45 18.42 -6.04 -8.97
C ILE A 45 17.75 -7.16 -8.19
N LYS A 46 17.10 -6.79 -7.10
CA LYS A 46 16.21 -7.64 -6.31
C LYS A 46 14.78 -7.18 -6.51
N TYR A 47 13.86 -8.11 -6.35
CA TYR A 47 12.43 -7.88 -6.42
C TYR A 47 11.77 -8.29 -5.12
N GLY A 48 10.55 -7.82 -4.88
CA GLY A 48 9.71 -8.23 -3.77
C GLY A 48 8.24 -8.02 -4.09
N ILE A 49 7.39 -8.90 -3.59
CA ILE A 49 5.95 -8.90 -3.85
C ILE A 49 5.21 -8.75 -2.53
N VAL A 50 4.30 -7.78 -2.46
CA VAL A 50 3.43 -7.58 -1.30
C VAL A 50 1.98 -7.56 -1.76
N LEU A 51 1.17 -8.40 -1.14
CA LEU A 51 -0.29 -8.37 -1.28
C LEU A 51 -0.88 -7.64 -0.07
N ASP A 52 -1.49 -6.50 -0.32
CA ASP A 52 -2.30 -5.77 0.65
C ASP A 52 -3.73 -6.27 0.55
N ALA A 53 -4.13 -7.10 1.51
CA ALA A 53 -5.45 -7.70 1.59
C ALA A 53 -6.36 -6.85 2.48
N GLY A 54 -6.85 -5.77 1.88
CA GLY A 54 -7.82 -4.84 2.44
C GLY A 54 -9.21 -5.46 2.67
N SER A 55 -10.04 -4.76 3.45
CA SER A 55 -11.43 -5.17 3.70
C SER A 55 -12.33 -5.15 2.46
N SER A 56 -12.12 -4.20 1.54
CA SER A 56 -12.92 -4.04 0.33
C SER A 56 -12.29 -4.71 -0.90
N HIS A 57 -10.97 -4.84 -0.95
CA HIS A 57 -10.24 -5.31 -2.11
C HIS A 57 -8.84 -5.81 -1.71
N THR A 58 -8.19 -6.54 -2.61
CA THR A 58 -6.77 -6.92 -2.46
C THR A 58 -5.97 -6.29 -3.60
N ASN A 59 -4.81 -5.70 -3.31
CA ASN A 59 -3.86 -5.25 -4.32
C ASN A 59 -2.55 -6.03 -4.19
N LEU A 60 -1.98 -6.43 -5.32
CA LEU A 60 -0.62 -6.95 -5.41
C LEU A 60 0.29 -5.84 -5.91
N TYR A 61 1.41 -5.66 -5.24
CA TYR A 61 2.48 -4.73 -5.61
C TYR A 61 3.75 -5.52 -5.89
N VAL A 62 4.42 -5.19 -6.98
CA VAL A 62 5.79 -5.65 -7.26
C VAL A 62 6.73 -4.47 -7.09
N TYR A 63 7.77 -4.66 -6.29
CA TYR A 63 8.85 -3.70 -6.07
C TYR A 63 10.17 -4.25 -6.60
N GLU A 64 11.05 -3.35 -7.02
CA GLU A 64 12.44 -3.65 -7.38
C GLU A 64 13.41 -2.70 -6.67
N TRP A 65 14.62 -3.17 -6.37
CA TRP A 65 15.69 -2.34 -5.80
C TRP A 65 17.07 -2.90 -6.12
N PRO A 66 18.14 -2.08 -6.12
CA PRO A 66 19.51 -2.59 -6.11
C PRO A 66 19.80 -3.44 -4.87
N ALA A 67 20.55 -4.53 -4.98
CA ALA A 67 20.87 -5.41 -3.86
C ALA A 67 21.60 -4.70 -2.71
N GLU A 68 22.35 -3.64 -3.03
CA GLU A 68 23.02 -2.78 -2.06
C GLU A 68 22.00 -1.97 -1.24
N LYS A 69 22.16 -1.98 0.08
CA LYS A 69 21.32 -1.19 1.00
C LYS A 69 21.99 0.15 1.31
N GLU A 70 21.17 1.18 1.49
CA GLU A 70 21.59 2.51 1.95
C GLU A 70 21.32 2.62 3.46
N ASN A 71 22.37 2.65 4.30
CA ASN A 71 22.24 2.67 5.76
C ASN A 71 21.28 1.58 6.28
N ASP A 72 21.57 0.33 5.92
CA ASP A 72 20.79 -0.87 6.26
C ASP A 72 19.37 -0.96 5.70
N THR A 73 18.96 0.01 4.87
CA THR A 73 17.60 0.10 4.32
C THR A 73 17.62 0.20 2.79
N GLY A 74 16.74 -0.54 2.11
CA GLY A 74 16.66 -0.53 0.64
C GLY A 74 16.01 0.74 0.07
N VAL A 75 16.37 1.08 -1.18
CA VAL A 75 15.71 2.13 -1.96
C VAL A 75 14.87 1.43 -3.02
N VAL A 76 13.56 1.33 -2.78
CA VAL A 76 12.62 0.53 -3.58
C VAL A 76 11.85 1.36 -4.60
N HIS A 77 11.68 0.80 -5.78
CA HIS A 77 10.85 1.35 -6.85
C HIS A 77 9.68 0.40 -7.11
N GLN A 78 8.46 0.92 -7.20
CA GLN A 78 7.28 0.12 -7.54
C GLN A 78 7.21 -0.06 -9.06
N VAL A 79 7.16 -1.31 -9.52
CA VAL A 79 7.15 -1.63 -10.96
C VAL A 79 5.81 -2.11 -11.48
N GLU A 80 4.96 -2.68 -10.64
CA GLU A 80 3.64 -3.15 -11.05
C GLU A 80 2.62 -3.06 -9.90
N VAL A 81 1.36 -2.80 -10.26
CA VAL A 81 0.21 -2.89 -9.35
C VAL A 81 -0.90 -3.67 -10.04
N CYS A 82 -1.31 -4.78 -9.43
CA CYS A 82 -2.45 -5.56 -9.88
C CYS A 82 -3.55 -5.54 -8.82
N LYS A 83 -4.68 -4.92 -9.15
CA LYS A 83 -5.88 -4.98 -8.32
C LYS A 83 -6.58 -6.32 -8.55
N VAL A 84 -6.70 -7.13 -7.50
CA VAL A 84 -7.41 -8.40 -7.54
C VAL A 84 -8.90 -8.15 -7.78
N GLU A 85 -9.49 -8.90 -8.71
CA GLU A 85 -10.92 -8.84 -8.98
C GLU A 85 -11.73 -9.45 -7.83
N GLY A 86 -12.84 -8.81 -7.49
CA GLY A 86 -13.77 -9.29 -6.48
C GLY A 86 -13.64 -8.58 -5.13
N LEU A 87 -13.87 -9.34 -4.06
CA LEU A 87 -13.92 -8.85 -2.69
C LEU A 87 -12.53 -8.88 -2.05
N GLY A 88 -12.35 -8.16 -0.94
CA GLY A 88 -11.24 -8.43 -0.02
C GLY A 88 -11.33 -9.86 0.52
N ILE A 89 -10.19 -10.46 0.93
CA ILE A 89 -10.13 -11.90 1.25
C ILE A 89 -11.11 -12.34 2.36
N SER A 90 -11.44 -11.45 3.30
CA SER A 90 -12.44 -11.71 4.35
C SER A 90 -13.87 -11.92 3.81
N GLY A 91 -14.15 -11.44 2.60
CA GLY A 91 -15.45 -11.63 1.93
C GLY A 91 -15.70 -13.06 1.44
N TYR A 92 -14.70 -13.94 1.48
CA TYR A 92 -14.81 -15.35 1.14
C TYR A 92 -15.07 -16.25 2.36
N SER A 93 -15.63 -15.70 3.45
CA SER A 93 -15.92 -16.43 4.69
C SER A 93 -16.83 -17.66 4.49
N HIS A 94 -17.70 -17.64 3.47
CA HIS A 94 -18.59 -18.75 3.14
C HIS A 94 -17.98 -19.77 2.16
N ASP A 95 -16.89 -19.41 1.47
CA ASP A 95 -16.21 -20.25 0.47
C ASP A 95 -14.71 -19.94 0.48
N THR A 96 -14.02 -20.45 1.51
CA THR A 96 -12.66 -20.02 1.86
C THR A 96 -11.63 -20.34 0.79
N GLU A 97 -11.83 -21.42 0.02
CA GLU A 97 -10.92 -21.80 -1.08
C GLU A 97 -10.88 -20.72 -2.17
N LYS A 98 -11.99 -20.00 -2.41
CA LYS A 98 -12.02 -18.90 -3.40
C LYS A 98 -11.15 -17.72 -3.01
N ALA A 99 -10.81 -17.54 -1.74
CA ALA A 99 -9.88 -16.49 -1.31
C ALA A 99 -8.52 -16.65 -1.98
N GLY A 100 -7.98 -17.87 -1.99
CA GLY A 100 -6.73 -18.19 -2.68
C GLY A 100 -6.87 -18.07 -4.20
N LEU A 101 -7.92 -18.67 -4.77
CA LEU A 101 -8.15 -18.64 -6.22
C LEU A 101 -8.25 -17.23 -6.79
N SER A 102 -8.83 -16.28 -6.04
CA SER A 102 -8.93 -14.87 -6.45
C SER A 102 -7.56 -14.25 -6.79
N LEU A 103 -6.49 -14.71 -6.15
CA LEU A 103 -5.14 -14.13 -6.29
C LEU A 103 -4.43 -14.59 -7.57
N GLN A 104 -4.87 -15.68 -8.19
CA GLN A 104 -4.13 -16.35 -9.27
C GLN A 104 -3.83 -15.43 -10.45
N HIS A 105 -4.79 -14.59 -10.85
CA HIS A 105 -4.61 -13.66 -11.97
C HIS A 105 -3.45 -12.68 -11.70
N CYS A 106 -3.46 -12.02 -10.54
CA CYS A 106 -2.39 -11.09 -10.18
C CYS A 106 -1.06 -11.78 -9.90
N MET A 107 -1.07 -13.00 -9.34
CA MET A 107 0.16 -13.78 -9.16
C MET A 107 0.79 -14.16 -10.50
N LYS A 108 -0.01 -14.51 -11.51
CA LYS A 108 0.50 -14.74 -12.87
C LYS A 108 1.07 -13.46 -13.47
N ARG A 109 0.40 -12.32 -13.28
CA ARG A 109 0.92 -11.01 -13.72
C ARG A 109 2.28 -10.70 -13.09
N ALA A 110 2.46 -10.98 -11.80
CA ALA A 110 3.76 -10.81 -11.14
C ALA A 110 4.85 -11.70 -11.75
N GLN A 111 4.53 -12.93 -12.17
CA GLN A 111 5.49 -13.83 -12.85
C GLN A 111 5.92 -13.31 -14.21
N GLU A 112 5.04 -12.60 -14.92
CA GLU A 112 5.37 -11.97 -16.21
C GLU A 112 6.28 -10.75 -16.03
N VAL A 113 6.16 -10.04 -14.91
CA VAL A 113 6.94 -8.82 -14.62
C VAL A 113 8.31 -9.14 -14.03
N VAL A 114 8.40 -10.08 -13.08
CA VAL A 114 9.67 -10.48 -12.47
C VAL A 114 10.41 -11.42 -13.43
N PRO A 115 11.69 -11.19 -13.77
CA PRO A 115 12.43 -12.10 -14.64
C PRO A 115 12.58 -13.49 -14.01
N GLU A 116 12.51 -14.54 -14.83
CA GLU A 116 12.48 -15.95 -14.39
C GLU A 116 13.65 -16.32 -13.46
N GLN A 117 14.87 -15.81 -13.75
CA GLN A 117 16.03 -16.08 -12.89
C GLN A 117 15.90 -15.54 -11.46
N HIS A 118 15.01 -14.57 -11.22
CA HIS A 118 14.78 -13.95 -9.91
C HIS A 118 13.58 -14.54 -9.17
N HIS A 119 12.76 -15.39 -9.79
CA HIS A 119 11.52 -15.89 -9.16
C HIS A 119 11.78 -16.53 -7.81
N ARG A 120 12.71 -17.51 -7.75
CA ARG A 120 12.99 -18.28 -6.52
C ARG A 120 13.54 -17.46 -5.36
N GLU A 121 14.15 -16.30 -5.62
CA GLU A 121 14.68 -15.42 -4.58
C GLU A 121 13.72 -14.29 -4.20
N THR A 122 12.75 -13.99 -5.05
CA THR A 122 11.79 -12.89 -4.86
C THR A 122 10.82 -13.26 -3.73
N PRO A 123 10.87 -12.57 -2.57
CA PRO A 123 9.96 -12.84 -1.48
C PRO A 123 8.54 -12.39 -1.82
N VAL A 124 7.54 -13.18 -1.40
CA VAL A 124 6.13 -12.82 -1.46
C VAL A 124 5.50 -12.85 -0.07
N TYR A 125 4.86 -11.73 0.29
CA TYR A 125 4.15 -11.54 1.55
C TYR A 125 2.69 -11.19 1.29
N LEU A 126 1.79 -11.60 2.19
CA LEU A 126 0.45 -11.06 2.26
C LEU A 126 0.18 -10.49 3.66
N GLY A 127 -0.19 -9.22 3.70
CA GLY A 127 -0.67 -8.53 4.90
C GLY A 127 -2.16 -8.28 4.80
N ALA A 128 -2.96 -8.93 5.66
CA ALA A 128 -4.38 -8.69 5.74
C ALA A 128 -4.71 -7.68 6.84
N THR A 129 -5.66 -6.77 6.58
CA THR A 129 -5.94 -5.62 7.46
C THR A 129 -7.24 -5.79 8.25
N ALA A 130 -7.94 -4.69 8.54
CA ALA A 130 -9.14 -4.67 9.38
C ALA A 130 -10.26 -5.64 8.95
N GLY A 131 -10.39 -5.97 7.66
CA GLY A 131 -11.39 -6.95 7.21
C GLY A 131 -11.18 -8.33 7.84
N MET A 132 -9.93 -8.79 7.85
CA MET A 132 -9.57 -10.06 8.50
C MET A 132 -9.52 -9.95 10.02
N ARG A 133 -9.20 -8.78 10.59
CA ARG A 133 -9.35 -8.53 12.04
C ARG A 133 -10.80 -8.75 12.48
N LEU A 134 -11.77 -8.17 11.74
CA LEU A 134 -13.19 -8.37 12.01
C LEU A 134 -13.63 -9.83 11.82
N LEU A 135 -13.20 -10.49 10.73
CA LEU A 135 -13.52 -11.90 10.53
C LEU A 135 -12.96 -12.79 11.65
N SER A 136 -11.75 -12.50 12.14
CA SER A 136 -11.14 -13.24 13.25
C SER A 136 -11.93 -13.08 14.56
N LEU A 137 -12.42 -11.86 14.85
CA LEU A 137 -13.30 -11.58 15.99
C LEU A 137 -14.65 -12.31 15.85
N GLN A 138 -15.20 -12.38 14.64
CA GLN A 138 -16.47 -13.05 14.38
C GLN A 138 -16.35 -14.58 14.43
N ASN A 139 -15.35 -15.14 13.74
CA ASN A 139 -15.11 -16.56 13.66
C ASN A 139 -13.64 -16.86 13.28
N ARG A 140 -12.81 -17.08 14.31
CA ARG A 140 -11.38 -17.37 14.15
C ARG A 140 -11.09 -18.57 13.24
N SER A 141 -11.86 -19.65 13.35
CA SER A 141 -11.68 -20.85 12.51
C SER A 141 -11.89 -20.57 11.01
N ILE A 142 -12.82 -19.68 10.67
CA ILE A 142 -13.04 -19.27 9.27
C ILE A 142 -11.93 -18.35 8.80
N ALA A 143 -11.49 -17.39 9.64
CA ALA A 143 -10.36 -16.54 9.32
C ALA A 143 -9.08 -17.36 9.02
N ASP A 144 -8.77 -18.35 9.86
CA ASP A 144 -7.61 -19.23 9.68
C ASP A 144 -7.71 -20.08 8.39
N ARG A 145 -8.92 -20.54 8.03
CA ARG A 145 -9.15 -21.23 6.75
C ARG A 145 -8.95 -20.33 5.54
N VAL A 146 -9.42 -19.08 5.60
CA VAL A 146 -9.16 -18.08 4.54
C VAL A 146 -7.67 -17.86 4.35
N LEU A 147 -6.93 -17.63 5.45
CA LEU A 147 -5.47 -17.47 5.39
C LEU A 147 -4.79 -18.74 4.84
N SER A 148 -5.22 -19.92 5.25
CA SER A 148 -4.66 -21.20 4.77
C SER A 148 -4.82 -21.38 3.26
N ALA A 149 -5.99 -21.04 2.70
CA ALA A 149 -6.24 -21.08 1.26
C ALA A 149 -5.36 -20.09 0.48
N VAL A 150 -5.16 -18.89 1.04
CA VAL A 150 -4.24 -17.88 0.52
C VAL A 150 -2.80 -18.39 0.55
N GLU A 151 -2.33 -18.91 1.69
CA GLU A 151 -0.99 -19.48 1.83
C GLU A 151 -0.73 -20.59 0.82
N LYS A 152 -1.68 -21.50 0.65
CA LYS A 152 -1.60 -22.60 -0.34
C LYS A 152 -1.39 -22.04 -1.75
N THR A 153 -2.10 -20.98 -2.11
CA THR A 153 -1.95 -20.35 -3.43
C THR A 153 -0.59 -19.68 -3.57
N LEU A 154 -0.14 -18.92 -2.57
CA LEU A 154 1.15 -18.23 -2.62
C LEU A 154 2.33 -19.22 -2.65
N ARG A 155 2.27 -20.31 -1.87
CA ARG A 155 3.25 -21.40 -1.89
C ARG A 155 3.29 -22.17 -3.21
N SER A 156 2.20 -22.16 -3.99
CA SER A 156 2.15 -22.81 -5.31
C SER A 156 2.78 -21.97 -6.42
N SER A 157 3.08 -20.69 -6.16
CA SER A 157 3.77 -19.80 -7.09
C SER A 157 5.29 -20.07 -7.10
N PRO A 158 6.04 -19.64 -8.12
CA PRO A 158 7.49 -19.84 -8.19
C PRO A 158 8.29 -18.89 -7.27
N PHE A 159 7.60 -18.03 -6.50
CA PHE A 159 8.19 -17.05 -5.61
C PHE A 159 8.51 -17.62 -4.23
N ASN A 160 9.41 -16.96 -3.51
CA ASN A 160 9.79 -17.32 -2.16
C ASN A 160 8.71 -16.87 -1.16
N PHE A 161 7.79 -17.77 -0.79
CA PHE A 161 6.74 -17.45 0.18
C PHE A 161 7.32 -17.19 1.58
N GLN A 162 7.02 -16.00 2.13
CA GLN A 162 7.53 -15.57 3.44
C GLN A 162 6.45 -15.49 4.53
N GLY A 163 5.17 -15.44 4.17
CA GLY A 163 4.07 -15.45 5.13
C GLY A 163 2.81 -14.74 4.65
N ALA A 164 1.65 -15.20 5.14
CA ALA A 164 0.37 -14.53 5.00
C ALA A 164 -0.22 -14.36 6.41
N ARG A 165 -0.38 -13.11 6.88
CA ARG A 165 -0.85 -12.85 8.24
C ARG A 165 -1.77 -11.64 8.31
N VAL A 166 -2.55 -11.58 9.38
CA VAL A 166 -3.27 -10.37 9.76
C VAL A 166 -2.29 -9.42 10.44
N ILE A 167 -2.09 -8.23 9.89
CA ILE A 167 -1.22 -7.21 10.49
C ILE A 167 -1.98 -6.43 11.57
N SER A 168 -1.26 -5.93 12.57
CA SER A 168 -1.84 -5.08 13.60
C SER A 168 -2.22 -3.72 13.01
N GLY A 169 -3.14 -3.01 13.66
CA GLY A 169 -3.50 -1.66 13.23
C GLY A 169 -2.33 -0.67 13.29
N GLN A 170 -1.39 -0.89 14.23
CA GLN A 170 -0.19 -0.07 14.36
C GLN A 170 0.80 -0.33 13.24
N GLU A 171 1.00 -1.60 12.87
CA GLU A 171 1.82 -1.98 11.71
C GLU A 171 1.27 -1.36 10.43
N GLU A 172 -0.05 -1.46 10.19
CA GLU A 172 -0.72 -0.86 9.04
C GLU A 172 -0.51 0.66 8.98
N GLY A 173 -0.74 1.35 10.09
CA GLY A 173 -0.50 2.80 10.19
C GLY A 173 0.97 3.19 10.00
N ALA A 174 1.90 2.42 10.57
CA ALA A 174 3.34 2.69 10.46
C ALA A 174 3.84 2.45 9.03
N TYR A 175 3.45 1.36 8.38
CA TYR A 175 3.82 1.09 7.00
C TYR A 175 3.28 2.15 6.04
N GLY A 176 2.04 2.62 6.22
CA GLY A 176 1.49 3.75 5.45
C GLY A 176 2.32 5.03 5.63
N TRP A 177 2.71 5.35 6.85
CA TRP A 177 3.59 6.49 7.15
C TRP A 177 4.98 6.36 6.53
N ILE A 178 5.58 5.16 6.57
CA ILE A 178 6.86 4.88 5.91
C ILE A 178 6.72 5.11 4.41
N THR A 179 5.68 4.56 3.77
CA THR A 179 5.43 4.70 2.33
C THR A 179 5.31 6.15 1.90
N ILE A 180 4.49 6.96 2.58
CA ILE A 180 4.31 8.37 2.22
C ILE A 180 5.63 9.13 2.37
N ASN A 181 6.36 8.94 3.47
CA ASN A 181 7.62 9.63 3.69
C ASN A 181 8.74 9.17 2.75
N TYR A 182 8.72 7.89 2.35
CA TYR A 182 9.60 7.35 1.33
C TYR A 182 9.33 7.99 -0.03
N LEU A 183 8.07 8.01 -0.48
CA LEU A 183 7.64 8.58 -1.76
C LEU A 183 7.79 10.10 -1.83
N LEU A 184 7.78 10.79 -0.69
CA LEU A 184 8.09 12.22 -0.61
C LEU A 184 9.60 12.49 -0.50
N GLY A 185 10.43 11.48 -0.24
CA GLY A 185 11.87 11.67 -0.01
C GLY A 185 12.19 12.39 1.31
N ASN A 186 11.29 12.31 2.28
CA ASN A 186 11.45 12.92 3.61
C ASN A 186 12.52 12.20 4.45
N PHE A 187 12.89 10.97 4.09
CA PHE A 187 13.98 10.22 4.73
C PHE A 187 15.40 10.61 4.28
N LYS A 188 15.53 11.67 3.44
CA LYS A 188 16.76 12.26 2.88
C LYS A 188 18.04 11.41 2.96
N GLN A 189 18.52 10.93 1.82
CA GLN A 189 19.90 10.44 1.70
C GLN A 189 20.57 11.02 0.43
N PRO A 190 21.85 11.46 0.50
CA PRO A 190 22.57 12.03 -0.63
C PRO A 190 22.60 11.14 -1.89
N GLY A 191 22.58 9.81 -1.73
CA GLY A 191 22.60 8.84 -2.84
C GLY A 191 21.30 8.75 -3.66
N TRP A 192 20.16 9.22 -3.13
CA TRP A 192 18.85 9.03 -3.77
C TRP A 192 18.63 9.92 -4.99
N LEU A 193 19.28 11.08 -5.06
CA LEU A 193 19.17 11.99 -6.21
C LEU A 193 19.55 11.32 -7.55
N ASN A 194 20.41 10.30 -7.50
CA ASN A 194 20.82 9.53 -8.68
C ASN A 194 19.80 8.46 -9.12
N PHE A 195 18.96 7.97 -8.21
CA PHE A 195 17.99 6.89 -8.48
C PHE A 195 16.54 7.40 -8.57
N LEU A 196 16.17 8.44 -7.83
CA LEU A 196 14.81 9.00 -7.76
C LEU A 196 14.87 10.54 -7.83
N PRO A 197 15.15 11.13 -9.01
CA PRO A 197 15.43 12.56 -9.17
C PRO A 197 14.24 13.50 -8.92
N HIS A 198 13.03 12.94 -8.77
CA HIS A 198 11.77 13.69 -8.62
C HIS A 198 11.32 13.87 -7.16
N LEU A 199 12.05 13.33 -6.19
CA LEU A 199 11.68 13.43 -4.77
C LEU A 199 11.88 14.85 -4.23
N ARG A 200 10.82 15.45 -3.67
CA ARG A 200 10.83 16.82 -3.11
C ARG A 200 11.07 16.80 -1.62
N SER A 201 12.22 17.33 -1.20
CA SER A 201 12.68 17.25 0.18
C SER A 201 12.01 18.27 1.12
N SER A 202 11.37 17.83 2.20
CA SER A 202 10.93 18.70 3.32
C SER A 202 11.91 18.65 4.51
N ARG A 203 11.76 19.53 5.53
CA ARG A 203 12.60 19.54 6.75
C ARG A 203 12.13 18.56 7.84
N GLY A 204 11.07 17.77 7.60
CA GLY A 204 10.52 16.81 8.55
C GLY A 204 9.85 15.63 7.85
N THR A 205 9.12 14.83 8.62
CA THR A 205 8.26 13.77 8.08
C THR A 205 6.81 14.25 8.04
N SER A 206 6.09 13.89 7.00
CA SER A 206 4.64 14.08 6.91
C SER A 206 3.94 13.03 7.76
N GLY A 207 2.82 13.40 8.38
CA GLY A 207 1.86 12.46 8.93
C GLY A 207 1.15 11.68 7.83
N ALA A 208 0.51 10.58 8.21
CA ALA A 208 -0.27 9.72 7.33
C ALA A 208 -1.67 9.53 7.92
N LEU A 209 -2.68 9.79 7.10
CA LEU A 209 -4.08 9.44 7.35
C LEU A 209 -4.48 8.36 6.35
N ASP A 210 -5.00 7.25 6.82
CA ASP A 210 -5.50 6.17 5.96
C ASP A 210 -6.96 5.87 6.27
N LEU A 211 -7.79 5.77 5.24
CA LEU A 211 -9.21 5.46 5.36
C LEU A 211 -9.56 4.24 4.50
N GLY A 212 -9.66 3.09 5.17
CA GLY A 212 -10.15 1.85 4.59
C GLY A 212 -11.66 1.66 4.71
N GLY A 213 -12.13 0.52 4.24
CA GLY A 213 -13.52 0.08 4.45
C GLY A 213 -13.85 -0.25 5.92
N ALA A 214 -12.90 -0.79 6.68
CA ALA A 214 -13.14 -1.34 8.02
C ALA A 214 -12.40 -0.67 9.18
N SER A 215 -11.32 0.07 8.92
CA SER A 215 -10.66 0.93 9.90
C SER A 215 -10.18 2.22 9.26
N THR A 216 -9.76 3.15 10.11
CA THR A 216 -8.97 4.32 9.71
C THR A 216 -7.76 4.46 10.64
N GLN A 217 -6.69 5.05 10.15
CA GLN A 217 -5.43 5.18 10.84
C GLN A 217 -4.96 6.63 10.80
N ILE A 218 -4.26 7.02 11.85
CA ILE A 218 -3.50 8.26 11.94
C ILE A 218 -2.14 7.97 12.53
N THR A 219 -1.10 8.39 11.81
CA THR A 219 0.30 8.10 12.15
C THR A 219 1.16 9.33 11.90
N PHE A 220 1.91 9.80 12.90
CA PHE A 220 2.84 10.93 12.75
C PHE A 220 3.88 10.95 13.88
N VAL A 221 4.95 11.71 13.69
CA VAL A 221 5.95 11.98 14.74
C VAL A 221 5.45 13.19 15.54
N PRO A 222 5.10 13.08 16.83
CA PRO A 222 4.71 14.25 17.62
C PRO A 222 5.93 15.07 18.07
N ASP A 223 5.74 16.37 18.32
CA ASP A 223 6.82 17.25 18.83
C ASP A 223 7.02 17.10 20.35
N GLN A 224 5.98 16.71 21.07
CA GLN A 224 5.99 16.55 22.53
C GLN A 224 6.34 15.12 22.91
N GLU A 225 7.37 14.99 23.73
CA GLU A 225 7.81 13.74 24.35
C GLU A 225 7.69 13.85 25.88
N PRO A 226 7.25 12.79 26.59
CA PRO A 226 6.83 11.49 26.06
C PRO A 226 5.38 11.48 25.54
N ILE A 227 5.08 10.56 24.63
CA ILE A 227 3.71 10.21 24.23
C ILE A 227 2.96 9.63 25.45
N GLU A 228 1.88 10.28 25.90
CA GLU A 228 1.12 9.85 27.10
C GLU A 228 0.58 8.42 26.99
N SER A 229 0.17 8.00 25.79
CA SER A 229 -0.20 6.62 25.50
C SER A 229 0.98 5.84 24.94
N GLN A 230 1.70 5.13 25.82
CA GLN A 230 2.82 4.28 25.42
C GLN A 230 2.38 3.16 24.45
N GLU A 231 1.14 2.67 24.57
CA GLU A 231 0.58 1.69 23.65
C GLU A 231 0.43 2.23 22.22
N ASN A 232 0.36 3.55 22.02
CA ASN A 232 0.28 4.17 20.70
C ASN A 232 1.63 4.70 20.19
N SER A 233 2.72 4.44 20.92
CA SER A 233 4.07 4.82 20.53
C SER A 233 4.78 3.64 19.85
N LEU A 234 5.34 3.87 18.67
CA LEU A 234 6.23 2.94 17.97
C LEU A 234 7.61 3.56 17.78
N HIS A 235 8.64 2.77 18.09
CA HIS A 235 10.02 3.15 17.92
C HIS A 235 10.67 2.28 16.85
N PHE A 236 11.22 2.91 15.81
CA PHE A 236 11.99 2.20 14.80
C PHE A 236 13.08 3.07 14.18
N ARG A 237 14.06 2.41 13.56
CA ARG A 237 15.19 3.06 12.89
C ARG A 237 15.09 2.86 11.39
N LEU A 238 15.11 3.96 10.63
CA LEU A 238 15.07 3.95 9.15
C LEU A 238 16.21 4.82 8.62
N TYR A 239 16.98 4.29 7.68
CA TYR A 239 18.10 5.00 7.04
C TYR A 239 19.05 5.67 8.05
N GLY A 240 19.37 4.95 9.13
CA GLY A 240 20.26 5.43 10.19
C GLY A 240 19.63 6.36 11.25
N LYS A 241 18.38 6.83 11.09
CA LYS A 241 17.69 7.73 12.03
C LYS A 241 16.60 7.00 12.83
N ASN A 242 16.53 7.28 14.14
CA ASN A 242 15.46 6.79 15.01
C ASN A 242 14.23 7.69 14.89
N TYR A 243 13.06 7.07 14.90
CA TYR A 243 11.76 7.75 14.92
C TYR A 243 10.93 7.22 16.08
N ASN A 244 10.36 8.13 16.87
CA ASN A 244 9.25 7.83 17.76
C ASN A 244 7.98 8.32 17.08
N VAL A 245 7.07 7.39 16.78
CA VAL A 245 5.90 7.63 15.95
C VAL A 245 4.67 7.31 16.76
N TYR A 246 3.76 8.27 16.87
CA TYR A 246 2.40 8.01 17.33
C TYR A 246 1.64 7.30 16.20
N THR A 247 0.97 6.20 16.50
CA THR A 247 0.09 5.50 15.58
C THR A 247 -1.13 4.95 16.31
N HIS A 248 -2.30 5.16 15.72
CA HIS A 248 -3.53 4.54 16.18
C HIS A 248 -4.39 4.06 15.01
N SER A 249 -5.06 2.92 15.19
CA SER A 249 -6.02 2.36 14.23
C SER A 249 -7.38 2.22 14.88
N PHE A 250 -8.35 2.99 14.38
CA PHE A 250 -9.74 2.93 14.80
C PHE A 250 -10.46 1.82 14.02
N LEU A 251 -10.40 0.59 14.54
CA LEU A 251 -11.21 -0.51 14.02
C LEU A 251 -12.70 -0.13 14.10
N CYS A 252 -13.48 -0.53 13.09
CA CYS A 252 -14.91 -0.17 12.91
C CYS A 252 -15.19 1.27 12.44
N TYR A 253 -14.16 2.12 12.34
CA TYR A 253 -14.31 3.50 11.84
C TYR A 253 -13.85 3.67 10.39
N GLY A 254 -13.59 2.57 9.68
CA GLY A 254 -13.51 2.61 8.21
C GLY A 254 -14.88 2.92 7.61
N LYS A 255 -14.93 3.52 6.42
CA LYS A 255 -16.16 4.10 5.85
C LYS A 255 -17.35 3.13 5.74
N ASP A 256 -17.10 1.85 5.45
CA ASP A 256 -18.16 0.85 5.27
C ASP A 256 -18.73 0.40 6.63
N GLN A 257 -17.87 0.33 7.66
CA GLN A 257 -18.28 -0.01 9.03
C GLN A 257 -18.89 1.18 9.77
N ALA A 258 -18.37 2.39 9.56
CA ALA A 258 -18.96 3.63 10.07
C ALA A 258 -20.39 3.83 9.55
N LEU A 259 -20.66 3.51 8.27
CA LEU A 259 -22.01 3.50 7.73
C LEU A 259 -22.90 2.49 8.48
N ARG A 260 -22.41 1.27 8.73
CA ARG A 260 -23.15 0.26 9.48
C ARG A 260 -23.44 0.71 10.92
N LEU A 261 -22.47 1.27 11.62
CA LEU A 261 -22.64 1.87 12.94
C LEU A 261 -23.72 2.96 12.95
N LYS A 262 -23.68 3.87 11.96
CA LYS A 262 -24.68 4.93 11.81
C LYS A 262 -26.08 4.35 11.61
N LEU A 263 -26.22 3.40 10.69
CA LEU A 263 -27.50 2.73 10.42
C LEU A 263 -28.03 2.04 11.68
N ALA A 264 -27.19 1.30 12.41
CA ALA A 264 -27.59 0.66 13.66
C ALA A 264 -28.03 1.68 14.73
N SER A 265 -27.33 2.81 14.83
CA SER A 265 -27.71 3.90 15.75
C SER A 265 -29.06 4.53 15.38
N ASP A 266 -29.33 4.75 14.10
CA ASP A 266 -30.60 5.34 13.65
C ASP A 266 -31.79 4.37 13.81
N LEU A 267 -31.54 3.06 13.70
CA LEU A 267 -32.56 2.02 13.86
C LEU A 267 -33.12 1.91 15.27
N GLN A 268 -32.41 2.38 16.31
CA GLN A 268 -32.92 2.36 17.69
C GLN A 268 -34.27 3.10 17.85
N SER A 269 -34.58 4.01 16.93
CA SER A 269 -35.83 4.79 16.90
C SER A 269 -36.89 4.28 15.91
N THR A 270 -36.63 3.21 15.17
CA THR A 270 -37.48 2.75 14.06
C THR A 270 -38.31 1.51 14.43
N GLN A 271 -39.62 1.54 14.16
CA GLN A 271 -40.52 0.41 14.46
C GLN A 271 -40.92 -0.42 13.22
N ASN A 272 -40.88 0.16 12.01
CA ASN A 272 -41.49 -0.46 10.80
C ASN A 272 -40.47 -0.89 9.74
N GLY A 273 -39.21 -1.09 10.10
CA GLY A 273 -38.16 -1.54 9.16
C GLY A 273 -37.90 -0.60 7.98
N SER A 274 -38.32 0.67 8.06
CA SER A 274 -38.12 1.68 7.01
C SER A 274 -37.36 2.86 7.58
N LEU A 275 -36.24 3.23 6.94
CA LEU A 275 -35.36 4.30 7.38
C LEU A 275 -35.17 5.32 6.26
N LEU A 276 -35.61 6.54 6.50
CA LEU A 276 -35.33 7.69 5.66
C LEU A 276 -33.97 8.28 6.05
N ASP A 277 -32.96 8.08 5.20
CA ASP A 277 -31.56 8.36 5.50
C ASP A 277 -31.04 9.61 4.76
N PRO A 278 -30.58 10.63 5.50
CA PRO A 278 -30.09 11.90 4.94
C PRO A 278 -28.77 11.77 4.18
N CYS A 279 -28.01 10.69 4.39
CA CYS A 279 -26.71 10.49 3.76
C CYS A 279 -26.79 9.89 2.35
N PHE A 280 -27.98 9.48 1.90
CA PHE A 280 -28.19 8.94 0.56
C PHE A 280 -28.98 9.92 -0.31
N HIS A 281 -28.72 9.90 -1.62
CA HIS A 281 -29.38 10.78 -2.57
C HIS A 281 -30.91 10.54 -2.62
N PRO A 282 -31.72 11.58 -2.91
CA PRO A 282 -33.15 11.41 -3.13
C PRO A 282 -33.44 10.34 -4.18
N GLY A 283 -34.37 9.44 -3.89
CA GLY A 283 -34.73 8.32 -4.78
C GLY A 283 -33.81 7.10 -4.69
N TYR A 284 -32.73 7.15 -3.89
CA TYR A 284 -31.97 5.96 -3.56
C TYR A 284 -32.83 5.00 -2.73
N LEU A 285 -32.89 3.74 -3.16
CA LEU A 285 -33.60 2.67 -2.47
C LEU A 285 -32.69 1.46 -2.33
N ARG A 286 -32.63 0.89 -1.12
CA ARG A 286 -31.92 -0.36 -0.85
C ARG A 286 -32.62 -1.16 0.22
N ILE A 287 -32.74 -2.47 -0.02
CA ILE A 287 -33.21 -3.43 0.98
C ILE A 287 -31.97 -4.12 1.57
N MET A 288 -31.90 -4.22 2.90
CA MET A 288 -30.82 -4.89 3.62
C MET A 288 -31.41 -5.89 4.61
N ASN A 289 -30.77 -7.04 4.81
CA ASN A 289 -31.15 -7.94 5.90
C ASN A 289 -30.57 -7.41 7.21
N ILE A 290 -31.38 -7.45 8.27
CA ILE A 290 -30.96 -7.03 9.62
C ILE A 290 -29.84 -7.92 10.15
N SER A 291 -29.84 -9.21 9.80
CA SER A 291 -28.75 -10.13 10.12
C SER A 291 -27.39 -9.62 9.62
N ASP A 292 -27.33 -9.02 8.44
CA ASP A 292 -26.07 -8.54 7.84
C ASP A 292 -25.51 -7.31 8.58
N LEU A 293 -26.35 -6.64 9.37
CA LEU A 293 -25.99 -5.50 10.20
C LEU A 293 -25.53 -5.98 11.59
N TYR A 294 -26.33 -6.81 12.27
CA TYR A 294 -26.08 -7.18 13.66
C TYR A 294 -25.15 -8.38 13.86
N THR A 295 -24.89 -9.20 12.84
CA THR A 295 -23.81 -10.23 12.90
C THR A 295 -22.40 -9.62 12.82
N ASN A 296 -22.31 -8.32 12.57
CA ASN A 296 -21.06 -7.61 12.45
C ASN A 296 -20.46 -7.27 13.82
N PRO A 297 -19.19 -7.63 14.10
CA PRO A 297 -18.54 -7.34 15.38
C PRO A 297 -18.54 -5.85 15.79
N CYS A 298 -18.65 -4.94 14.82
CA CYS A 298 -18.68 -3.50 15.09
C CYS A 298 -19.96 -3.01 15.77
N ILE A 299 -21.06 -3.73 15.64
CA ILE A 299 -22.38 -3.30 16.14
C ILE A 299 -22.79 -4.09 17.39
N ALA A 300 -22.03 -5.12 17.76
CA ALA A 300 -22.38 -6.09 18.79
C ALA A 300 -22.46 -5.48 20.20
N ASN A 301 -23.59 -4.84 20.49
CA ASN A 301 -24.09 -4.49 21.81
C ASN A 301 -25.53 -5.02 21.90
N GLY A 302 -25.64 -6.28 22.32
CA GLY A 302 -26.92 -6.94 22.63
C GLY A 302 -27.73 -7.36 21.40
N GLU A 303 -28.37 -8.52 21.52
CA GLU A 303 -29.39 -8.98 20.58
C GLU A 303 -30.62 -8.06 20.69
N GLN A 304 -30.58 -6.90 20.02
CA GLN A 304 -31.77 -6.09 19.88
C GLN A 304 -32.69 -6.81 18.89
N GLN A 305 -33.65 -7.55 19.41
CA GLN A 305 -34.66 -8.23 18.61
C GLN A 305 -35.57 -7.18 17.96
N LEU A 306 -35.23 -6.79 16.73
CA LEU A 306 -36.04 -5.87 15.94
C LEU A 306 -37.30 -6.61 15.44
N PRO A 307 -38.46 -5.94 15.37
CA PRO A 307 -39.72 -6.55 14.92
C PRO A 307 -39.77 -6.80 13.40
N PHE A 308 -38.66 -6.64 12.69
CA PHE A 308 -38.52 -6.79 11.25
C PHE A 308 -37.19 -7.45 10.90
N THR A 309 -37.18 -8.20 9.80
CA THR A 309 -35.98 -8.90 9.28
C THR A 309 -35.28 -8.13 8.16
N GLN A 310 -35.98 -7.18 7.54
CA GLN A 310 -35.49 -6.37 6.44
C GLN A 310 -35.58 -4.88 6.77
N LEU A 311 -34.57 -4.14 6.32
CA LEU A 311 -34.50 -2.68 6.35
C LEU A 311 -34.69 -2.12 4.94
N HIS A 312 -35.71 -1.29 4.76
CA HIS A 312 -35.95 -0.47 3.59
C HIS A 312 -35.30 0.90 3.79
N LEU A 313 -34.13 1.09 3.18
CA LEU A 313 -33.38 2.34 3.23
C LEU A 313 -33.81 3.23 2.06
N GLN A 314 -34.27 4.44 2.38
CA GLN A 314 -34.65 5.45 1.39
C GLN A 314 -33.80 6.71 1.59
N GLY A 315 -33.15 7.21 0.53
CA GLY A 315 -32.39 8.45 0.59
C GLY A 315 -33.27 9.69 0.46
N ASN A 316 -32.98 10.72 1.24
CA ASN A 316 -33.60 12.05 1.11
C ASN A 316 -32.61 13.21 0.96
N GLY A 317 -31.29 12.95 0.99
CA GLY A 317 -30.25 13.90 0.60
C GLY A 317 -30.21 15.19 1.41
N ASP A 318 -29.77 15.11 2.66
CA ASP A 318 -29.59 16.27 3.54
C ASP A 318 -28.20 16.19 4.19
N TYR A 319 -27.27 17.02 3.70
CA TYR A 319 -25.89 17.02 4.19
C TYR A 319 -25.79 17.35 5.69
N GLN A 320 -26.55 18.33 6.19
CA GLN A 320 -26.44 18.77 7.58
C GLN A 320 -26.98 17.68 8.51
N ARG A 321 -28.13 17.10 8.17
CA ARG A 321 -28.70 15.98 8.92
C ARG A 321 -27.83 14.73 8.83
N CYS A 322 -27.24 14.46 7.67
CA CYS A 322 -26.26 13.39 7.52
C CYS A 322 -25.07 13.58 8.47
N ARG A 323 -24.47 14.78 8.50
CA ARG A 323 -23.37 15.12 9.41
C ARG A 323 -23.75 14.88 10.87
N MET A 324 -24.93 15.33 11.30
CA MET A 324 -25.42 15.11 12.66
C MET A 324 -25.60 13.62 12.98
N THR A 325 -26.15 12.81 12.06
CA THR A 325 -26.29 11.36 12.28
C THR A 325 -24.94 10.65 12.36
N ILE A 326 -23.96 11.06 11.56
CA ILE A 326 -22.60 10.51 11.62
C ILE A 326 -21.93 10.89 12.94
N GLN A 327 -22.06 12.13 13.42
CA GLN A 327 -21.43 12.56 14.67
C GLN A 327 -21.85 11.72 15.89
N LYS A 328 -23.06 11.14 15.88
CA LYS A 328 -23.55 10.28 16.98
C LYS A 328 -22.72 9.02 17.21
N ILE A 329 -22.01 8.52 16.19
CA ILE A 329 -21.21 7.29 16.33
C ILE A 329 -19.85 7.55 17.01
N PHE A 330 -19.48 8.82 17.25
CA PHE A 330 -18.23 9.20 17.89
C PHE A 330 -18.50 9.67 19.33
N ASN A 331 -17.96 8.96 20.32
CA ASN A 331 -18.06 9.39 21.72
C ASN A 331 -16.95 10.39 22.04
N THR A 332 -17.30 11.61 22.42
CA THR A 332 -16.34 12.67 22.80
C THR A 332 -16.54 13.15 24.24
N SER A 333 -17.34 12.43 25.03
CA SER A 333 -17.79 12.86 26.37
C SER A 333 -16.72 12.71 27.46
N SER A 334 -15.70 11.87 27.26
CA SER A 334 -14.64 11.60 28.25
C SER A 334 -13.28 11.45 27.56
N CYS A 335 -12.25 12.01 28.19
CA CYS A 335 -10.86 11.88 27.78
C CYS A 335 -9.97 11.73 29.02
N PRO A 336 -9.31 10.58 29.22
CA PRO A 336 -8.42 10.37 30.38
C PRO A 336 -7.00 10.93 30.17
N TYR A 337 -6.74 11.56 29.03
CA TYR A 337 -5.44 12.13 28.63
C TYR A 337 -5.53 13.65 28.49
N SER A 338 -4.41 14.33 28.21
CA SER A 338 -4.41 15.77 27.93
C SER A 338 -5.30 16.17 26.75
N SER A 339 -5.38 15.30 25.74
CA SER A 339 -6.26 15.47 24.59
C SER A 339 -6.59 14.12 23.95
N CYS A 340 -7.79 14.01 23.39
CA CYS A 340 -8.25 12.80 22.74
C CYS A 340 -8.82 13.11 21.36
N SER A 341 -8.80 12.09 20.52
CA SER A 341 -9.56 12.06 19.27
C SER A 341 -11.05 11.82 19.57
N PHE A 342 -11.44 10.56 19.73
CA PHE A 342 -12.76 10.12 20.16
C PHE A 342 -12.62 8.77 20.89
N ASN A 343 -13.68 8.33 21.56
CA ASN A 343 -13.74 7.13 22.40
C ASN A 343 -12.65 7.07 23.48
N GLY A 344 -12.24 8.23 24.01
CA GLY A 344 -11.20 8.32 25.04
C GLY A 344 -9.79 7.97 24.55
N ILE A 345 -9.56 7.91 23.23
CA ILE A 345 -8.26 7.57 22.65
C ILE A 345 -7.37 8.82 22.59
N PHE A 346 -6.21 8.76 23.26
CA PHE A 346 -5.19 9.80 23.23
C PHE A 346 -4.83 10.20 21.80
N LEU A 347 -4.75 11.50 21.54
CA LEU A 347 -4.23 12.04 20.28
C LEU A 347 -3.30 13.20 20.61
N PRO A 348 -1.98 13.10 20.34
CA PRO A 348 -1.08 14.24 20.52
C PRO A 348 -1.52 15.45 19.67
N PRO A 349 -1.12 16.68 20.04
CA PRO A 349 -1.35 17.85 19.20
C PRO A 349 -0.85 17.61 17.77
N LEU A 350 -1.73 17.87 16.79
CA LEU A 350 -1.40 17.68 15.39
C LEU A 350 -0.30 18.66 14.96
N GLN A 351 0.69 18.16 14.24
CA GLN A 351 1.78 18.96 13.70
C GLN A 351 2.17 18.48 12.30
N GLY A 352 2.70 19.39 11.48
CA GLY A 352 3.22 19.09 10.16
C GLY A 352 2.15 18.85 9.09
N GLU A 353 2.62 18.44 7.91
CA GLU A 353 1.78 18.12 6.76
C GLU A 353 1.31 16.66 6.82
N PHE A 354 0.10 16.36 6.33
CA PHE A 354 -0.44 15.00 6.29
C PHE A 354 -0.73 14.55 4.86
N GLY A 355 -0.22 13.37 4.49
CA GLY A 355 -0.67 12.65 3.30
C GLY A 355 -1.91 11.81 3.62
N VAL A 356 -2.90 11.83 2.72
CA VAL A 356 -4.16 11.09 2.89
C VAL A 356 -4.25 9.97 1.87
N SER A 357 -4.37 8.74 2.34
CA SER A 357 -4.68 7.55 1.57
C SER A 357 -6.17 7.21 1.75
N LEU A 358 -6.87 7.02 0.63
CA LEU A 358 -8.30 6.69 0.62
C LEU A 358 -8.53 5.42 -0.19
N ASP A 359 -9.16 4.41 0.42
CA ASP A 359 -9.70 3.25 -0.30
C ASP A 359 -10.94 3.66 -1.10
N ALA A 360 -10.71 4.23 -2.29
CA ALA A 360 -11.76 4.55 -3.24
C ALA A 360 -12.10 3.31 -4.07
N ARG A 361 -13.33 2.79 -3.93
CA ARG A 361 -13.91 1.91 -4.96
C ARG A 361 -14.04 2.72 -6.25
N ARG A 362 -13.06 2.62 -7.16
CA ARG A 362 -13.27 3.02 -8.56
C ARG A 362 -14.42 2.17 -9.10
N ARG A 363 -15.63 2.72 -9.18
CA ARG A 363 -16.65 2.18 -10.09
C ARG A 363 -16.06 2.32 -11.49
N ALA A 364 -16.02 1.23 -12.23
CA ALA A 364 -15.72 1.28 -13.66
C ALA A 364 -16.79 2.18 -14.30
N LEU A 365 -16.45 3.43 -14.59
CA LEU A 365 -17.18 4.20 -15.57
C LEU A 365 -16.86 3.54 -16.90
N THR A 366 -17.80 2.75 -17.41
CA THR A 366 -17.81 2.33 -18.81
C THR A 366 -17.83 3.59 -19.67
N GLN A 367 -16.65 4.04 -20.11
CA GLN A 367 -16.55 4.99 -21.21
C GLN A 367 -17.01 4.25 -22.47
N SER A 368 -18.27 4.45 -22.86
CA SER A 368 -18.70 4.15 -24.23
C SER A 368 -17.98 5.12 -25.16
N ARG A 369 -16.84 4.70 -25.70
CA ARG A 369 -16.27 5.34 -26.90
C ARG A 369 -17.24 5.07 -28.05
N HIS A 370 -18.06 6.05 -28.38
CA HIS A 370 -18.63 6.15 -29.72
C HIS A 370 -17.47 6.24 -30.72
N ARG A 371 -17.20 5.15 -31.42
CA ARG A 371 -16.68 5.18 -32.79
C ARG A 371 -17.88 5.05 -33.70
N GLY A 372 -18.08 6.06 -34.54
CA GLY A 372 -19.13 6.11 -35.54
C GLY A 372 -18.88 7.28 -36.46
N SER A 373 -17.80 7.19 -37.24
CA SER A 373 -17.61 7.95 -38.46
C SER A 373 -17.88 7.00 -39.63
N ALA A 374 -18.98 7.23 -40.31
CA ALA A 374 -19.18 6.99 -41.73
C ALA A 374 -20.13 8.09 -42.22
#